data_AF-A0A848F9N0-F1
#
_entry.id   AF-A0A848F9N0-F1
#
_cell.length_a   1.000
_cell.length_b   1.000
_cell.length_c   1.000
_cell.angle_alpha   90.00
_cell.angle_beta   90.00
_cell.angle_gamma   90.00
#
_symmetry.space_group_name_H-M   'P 1'
#
loop_
_entity.id
_entity.type
_entity.pdbx_description
1 polymer ?
#
loop_
_entity_poly.entity_id
_entity_poly.type
_entity_poly.pdbx_seq_one_letter_code
_entity_poly.pdbx_strand_id
1 'polypeptide(L)'
;MENSALSEKDLLALQALVQRLITAIEQAVAAYAGLSAPHVQLRGWNSPEPWIDRVIPNLRQKAAHIPFSLQAMTSYDLKPATMLSSDLVGLAKDLEFDTSWMPNAHREEVSRAVDEVVNLASKIYRAGYHQLKASGQI
;
A
#
# COMPACT_ATOMS: atom_id res chain seq x y z
N MET A 1 -14.97 18.25 -14.21
CA MET A 1 -14.03 17.45 -13.39
C MET A 1 -12.64 17.85 -13.80
N GLU A 2 -11.90 18.55 -12.93
CA GLU A 2 -10.49 18.85 -13.20
C GLU A 2 -9.69 17.55 -13.20
N ASN A 3 -9.15 17.17 -14.35
CA ASN A 3 -8.15 16.11 -14.42
C ASN A 3 -6.85 16.69 -13.83
N SER A 4 -6.65 16.56 -12.51
CA SER A 4 -5.37 16.90 -11.89
C SER A 4 -4.28 16.01 -12.50
N ALA A 5 -3.24 16.65 -13.04
CA ALA A 5 -2.04 15.97 -13.52
C ALA A 5 -1.39 15.16 -12.40
N LEU A 6 -0.81 14.00 -12.73
CA LEU A 6 0.03 13.26 -11.80
C LEU A 6 1.19 14.15 -11.36
N SER A 7 1.40 14.29 -10.05
CA SER A 7 2.46 15.10 -9.48
C SER A 7 3.44 14.30 -8.63
N GLU A 8 4.68 14.78 -8.54
CA GLU A 8 5.69 14.28 -7.59
C GLU A 8 5.17 14.29 -6.15
N LYS A 9 4.40 15.32 -5.77
CA LYS A 9 3.77 15.43 -4.46
C LYS A 9 2.83 14.24 -4.17
N ASP A 10 2.07 13.77 -5.17
CA ASP A 10 1.20 12.61 -4.98
C ASP A 10 2.03 11.34 -4.72
N LEU A 11 3.16 11.14 -5.41
CA LEU A 11 4.04 9.99 -5.17
C LEU A 11 4.76 10.04 -3.82
N LEU A 12 5.21 11.21 -3.38
CA LEU A 12 5.79 11.39 -2.03
C LEU A 12 4.75 11.14 -0.94
N ALA A 13 3.52 11.61 -1.14
CA ALA A 13 2.41 11.31 -0.24
C ALA A 13 2.10 9.80 -0.22
N LEU A 14 2.11 9.14 -1.38
CA LEU A 14 1.92 7.69 -1.47
C LEU A 14 3.01 6.93 -0.72
N GLN A 15 4.27 7.38 -0.80
CA GLN A 15 5.38 6.79 -0.04
C GLN A 15 5.15 6.90 1.46
N ALA A 16 4.75 8.07 1.95
CA ALA A 16 4.47 8.28 3.36
C ALA A 16 3.31 7.39 3.84
N LEU A 17 2.26 7.25 3.04
CA LEU A 17 1.11 6.38 3.37
C LEU A 17 1.50 4.90 3.39
N VAL A 18 2.27 4.42 2.41
CA VAL A 18 2.76 3.03 2.40
C VAL A 18 3.65 2.77 3.61
N GLN A 19 4.52 3.72 3.97
CA GLN A 19 5.35 3.59 5.17
C GLN A 19 4.52 3.56 6.46
N ARG A 20 3.47 4.39 6.55
CA ARG A 20 2.53 4.37 7.68
C ARG A 20 1.82 3.02 7.79
N LEU A 21 1.37 2.47 6.66
CA LEU A 21 0.74 1.15 6.63
C LEU A 21 1.69 0.06 7.14
N ILE A 22 2.94 0.04 6.66
CA ILE A 22 3.96 -0.91 7.14
C ILE A 22 4.12 -0.80 8.65
N THR A 23 4.29 0.42 9.18
CA THR A 23 4.44 0.66 10.62
C THR A 23 3.22 0.19 11.40
N ALA A 24 2.00 0.44 10.91
CA ALA A 24 0.76 0.00 11.58
C ALA A 24 0.67 -1.53 11.68
N ILE A 25 1.05 -2.24 10.61
CA ILE A 25 1.09 -3.71 10.62
C ILE A 25 2.16 -4.21 11.59
N GLU A 26 3.36 -3.64 11.59
CA GLU A 26 4.44 -4.02 12.50
C GLU A 26 4.05 -3.81 13.98
N GLN A 27 3.34 -2.72 14.28
CA GLN A 27 2.78 -2.48 15.61
C GLN A 27 1.72 -3.52 16.00
N ALA A 28 0.86 -3.92 15.06
CA ALA A 28 -0.12 -4.98 15.30
C ALA A 28 0.56 -6.32 15.61
N VAL A 29 1.61 -6.67 14.85
CA VAL A 29 2.43 -7.87 15.07
C VAL A 29 3.08 -7.84 16.45
N ALA A 30 3.71 -6.71 16.82
CA ALA A 30 4.35 -6.57 18.12
C ALA A 30 3.34 -6.65 19.29
N ALA A 31 2.17 -6.03 19.13
CA ALA A 31 1.10 -6.10 20.12
C ALA A 31 0.58 -7.53 20.30
N TYR A 32 0.45 -8.29 19.21
CA TYR A 32 0.07 -9.70 19.26
C TYR A 32 1.10 -10.54 20.04
N ALA A 33 2.40 -10.34 19.78
CA ALA A 33 3.47 -11.07 20.49
C ALA A 33 3.51 -10.79 22.00
N GLY A 34 3.02 -9.63 22.44
CA GLY A 34 2.91 -9.26 23.85
C GLY A 34 1.70 -9.86 24.59
N LEU A 35 0.78 -10.53 23.89
CA LEU A 35 -0.39 -11.15 24.51
C LEU A 35 -0.02 -12.48 25.17
N SER A 36 0.21 -12.45 26.48
CA SER A 36 0.42 -13.63 27.35
C SER A 36 -0.88 -14.43 27.54
N ALA A 37 -1.41 -15.10 26.52
CA ALA A 37 -2.59 -15.97 26.67
C ALA A 37 -2.49 -17.13 25.65
N PRO A 38 -3.10 -18.32 25.94
CA PRO A 38 -2.89 -19.50 25.13
C PRO A 38 -3.34 -19.18 23.71
N HIS A 39 -2.39 -19.06 22.80
CA HIS A 39 -2.68 -18.90 21.39
C HIS A 39 -3.53 -20.10 21.00
N VAL A 40 -4.84 -19.87 20.83
CA VAL A 40 -5.66 -20.66 19.90
C VAL A 40 -4.75 -20.87 18.69
N GLN A 41 -4.55 -22.10 18.23
CA GLN A 41 -3.58 -22.39 17.16
C GLN A 41 -4.03 -21.71 15.86
N LEU A 42 -3.77 -20.41 15.76
CA LEU A 42 -3.92 -19.61 14.58
C LEU A 42 -2.85 -20.08 13.61
N ARG A 43 -3.25 -20.34 12.36
CA ARG A 43 -2.41 -20.81 11.27
C ARG A 43 -2.85 -20.17 9.97
N GLY A 44 -1.88 -19.75 9.17
CA GLY A 44 -2.18 -19.12 7.90
C GLY A 44 -2.70 -17.71 8.14
N TRP A 45 -3.70 -17.26 7.37
CA TRP A 45 -4.06 -15.84 7.34
C TRP A 45 -4.65 -15.29 8.63
N ASN A 46 -5.13 -16.15 9.54
CA ASN A 46 -5.62 -15.74 10.86
C ASN A 46 -4.49 -15.59 11.89
N SER A 47 -3.23 -15.55 11.46
CA SER A 47 -2.05 -15.34 12.32
C SER A 47 -1.12 -14.26 11.73
N PRO A 48 -0.15 -13.74 12.50
CA PRO A 48 0.75 -12.70 12.02
C PRO A 48 1.74 -13.15 10.93
N GLU A 49 2.07 -14.45 10.84
CA GLU A 49 3.17 -14.97 10.03
C GLU A 49 3.04 -14.62 8.54
N PRO A 50 1.90 -14.80 7.85
CA PRO A 50 1.79 -14.38 6.45
C PRO A 50 1.95 -12.87 6.24
N TRP A 51 1.60 -12.07 7.24
CA TRP A 51 1.78 -10.62 7.18
C TRP A 51 3.26 -10.24 7.26
N ILE A 52 4.02 -10.94 8.10
CA ILE A 52 5.47 -10.80 8.24
C ILE A 52 6.21 -11.30 6.99
N ASP A 53 5.84 -12.48 6.49
CA ASP A 53 6.60 -13.17 5.45
C ASP A 53 6.24 -12.73 4.03
N ARG A 54 5.02 -12.18 3.83
CA ARG A 54 4.50 -11.85 2.50
C ARG A 54 4.09 -10.39 2.39
N VAL A 55 3.21 -9.91 3.27
CA VAL A 55 2.60 -8.58 3.12
C VAL A 55 3.62 -7.46 3.34
N ILE A 56 4.32 -7.45 4.48
CA ILE A 56 5.31 -6.42 4.79
C ILE A 56 6.45 -6.38 3.74
N PRO A 57 7.09 -7.50 3.35
CA PRO A 57 8.11 -7.50 2.31
C PRO A 57 7.61 -6.96 0.97
N ASN A 58 6.39 -7.33 0.56
CA ASN A 58 5.79 -6.85 -0.68
C ASN A 58 5.51 -5.34 -0.64
N LEU A 59 4.97 -4.83 0.47
CA LEU A 59 4.77 -3.39 0.68
C LEU A 59 6.11 -2.63 0.67
N ARG A 60 7.15 -3.16 1.32
CA ARG A 60 8.50 -2.58 1.31
C ARG A 60 9.10 -2.55 -0.09
N GLN A 61 8.91 -3.62 -0.88
CA GLN A 61 9.34 -3.65 -2.27
C GLN A 61 8.65 -2.56 -3.10
N LYS A 62 7.34 -2.41 -2.96
CA LYS A 62 6.58 -1.34 -3.63
C LYS A 62 7.04 0.05 -3.20
N ALA A 63 7.28 0.27 -1.91
CA ALA A 63 7.81 1.53 -1.39
C ALA A 63 9.19 1.86 -1.99
N ALA A 64 10.07 0.86 -2.12
CA ALA A 64 11.39 1.01 -2.72
C ALA A 64 11.35 1.34 -4.23
N HIS A 65 10.23 1.07 -4.91
CA HIS A 65 10.03 1.43 -6.32
C HIS A 65 9.54 2.88 -6.51
N ILE A 66 9.14 3.58 -5.45
CA ILE A 66 8.66 4.97 -5.54
C ILE A 66 9.78 5.93 -5.98
N PRO A 67 11.02 5.89 -5.44
CA PRO A 67 12.12 6.71 -5.92
C PRO A 67 12.43 6.52 -7.41
N PHE A 68 12.35 5.28 -7.91
CA PHE A 68 12.49 4.99 -9.33
C PHE A 68 11.37 5.64 -10.15
N SER A 69 10.12 5.58 -9.67
CA SER A 69 8.98 6.21 -10.32
C SER A 69 9.10 7.74 -10.35
N LEU A 70 9.56 8.35 -9.27
CA LEU A 70 9.89 9.78 -9.19
C LEU A 70 10.96 10.17 -10.21
N GLN A 71 12.04 9.39 -10.29
CA GLN A 71 13.11 9.64 -11.27
C GLN A 71 12.58 9.53 -12.71
N ALA A 72 11.79 8.52 -13.04
CA ALA A 72 11.19 8.35 -14.36
C ALA A 72 10.32 9.55 -14.77
N MET A 73 9.54 10.11 -13.83
CA MET A 73 8.74 11.32 -14.08
C MET A 73 9.58 12.53 -14.49
N THR A 74 10.81 12.66 -13.98
CA THR A 74 11.73 13.76 -14.40
C THR A 74 12.13 13.66 -15.87
N SER A 75 12.03 12.46 -16.44
CA SER A 75 12.27 12.17 -17.86
C SER A 75 10.97 12.02 -18.65
N TYR A 76 9.84 12.51 -18.12
CA TYR A 76 8.49 12.43 -18.71
C TYR A 76 7.97 11.01 -18.94
N ASP A 77 8.53 10.00 -18.26
CA ASP A 77 7.99 8.65 -18.25
C ASP A 77 7.07 8.43 -17.04
N LEU A 78 5.77 8.39 -17.30
CA LEU A 78 4.72 8.21 -16.28
C LEU A 78 4.34 6.74 -16.08
N LYS A 79 4.84 5.81 -16.91
CA LYS A 79 4.46 4.40 -16.84
C LYS A 79 4.82 3.77 -15.49
N PRO A 80 6.03 3.97 -14.92
CA PRO A 80 6.39 3.36 -13.65
C PRO A 80 5.46 3.77 -12.50
N ALA A 81 5.18 5.07 -12.38
CA ALA A 81 4.28 5.62 -11.36
C ALA A 81 2.85 5.08 -11.51
N THR A 82 2.37 5.00 -12.75
CA THR A 82 1.02 4.50 -13.07
C THR A 82 0.89 3.02 -12.71
N MET A 83 1.86 2.19 -13.09
CA MET A 83 1.84 0.75 -12.83
C MET A 83 2.00 0.43 -11.35
N LEU A 84 2.93 1.08 -10.66
CA LEU A 84 3.09 0.94 -9.21
C LEU A 84 1.79 1.24 -8.47
N SER A 85 1.11 2.31 -8.89
CA SER A 85 -0.16 2.71 -8.28
C SER A 85 -1.28 1.73 -8.61
N SER A 86 -1.31 1.17 -9.83
CA SER A 86 -2.21 0.07 -10.17
C SER A 86 -2.02 -1.13 -9.25
N ASP A 87 -0.76 -1.51 -8.98
CA ASP A 87 -0.48 -2.63 -8.10
C ASP A 87 -0.88 -2.34 -6.65
N LEU A 88 -0.76 -1.10 -6.19
CA LEU A 88 -1.17 -0.67 -4.85
C LEU A 88 -2.69 -0.58 -4.69
N VAL A 89 -3.44 -0.31 -5.77
CA VAL A 89 -4.91 -0.44 -5.77
C VAL A 89 -5.34 -1.89 -5.52
N GLY A 90 -4.51 -2.86 -5.93
CA GLY A 90 -4.71 -4.28 -5.66
C GLY A 90 -4.69 -4.64 -4.17
N LEU A 91 -4.08 -3.80 -3.31
CA LEU A 91 -3.95 -4.07 -1.87
C LEU A 91 -5.30 -4.28 -1.19
N ALA A 92 -6.35 -3.55 -1.57
CA ALA A 92 -7.69 -3.75 -0.99
C ALA A 92 -8.24 -5.16 -1.21
N LYS A 93 -7.86 -5.81 -2.32
CA LYS A 93 -8.26 -7.20 -2.63
C LYS A 93 -7.38 -8.20 -1.89
N ASP A 94 -6.08 -7.90 -1.80
CA ASP A 94 -5.17 -8.73 -1.04
C ASP A 94 -5.57 -8.72 0.44
N LEU A 95 -5.91 -7.56 1.00
CA LEU A 95 -6.24 -7.35 2.41
C LEU A 95 -7.66 -7.76 2.82
N GLU A 96 -8.38 -8.51 1.98
CA GLU A 96 -9.43 -9.43 2.44
C GLU A 96 -8.87 -10.52 3.39
N PHE A 97 -7.55 -10.51 3.65
CA PHE A 97 -6.90 -11.28 4.70
C PHE A 97 -7.54 -11.10 6.08
N ASP A 98 -7.57 -12.20 6.83
CA ASP A 98 -8.15 -12.25 8.16
C ASP A 98 -7.32 -11.40 9.16
N THR A 99 -7.87 -10.25 9.54
CA THR A 99 -7.30 -9.33 10.54
C THR A 99 -7.78 -9.65 11.97
N SER A 100 -8.46 -10.77 12.19
CA SER A 100 -9.06 -11.14 13.48
C SER A 100 -8.03 -11.28 14.61
N TRP A 101 -6.79 -11.63 14.27
CA TRP A 101 -5.67 -11.74 15.21
C TRP A 101 -5.16 -10.38 15.71
N MET A 102 -5.41 -9.30 14.96
CA MET A 102 -5.01 -7.96 15.38
C MET A 102 -5.91 -7.48 16.52
N PRO A 103 -5.36 -6.85 17.58
CA PRO A 103 -6.17 -6.14 18.55
C PRO A 103 -6.98 -5.03 17.87
N ASN A 104 -8.19 -4.75 18.36
CA ASN A 104 -9.16 -3.88 17.68
C ASN A 104 -8.58 -2.52 17.24
N ALA A 105 -7.85 -1.82 18.11
CA ALA A 105 -7.25 -0.53 17.77
C ALA A 105 -6.25 -0.62 16.61
N HIS A 106 -5.47 -1.71 16.54
CA HIS A 106 -4.54 -1.94 15.44
C HIS A 106 -5.25 -2.34 14.15
N ARG A 107 -6.33 -3.13 14.26
CA ARG A 107 -7.16 -3.48 13.10
C ARG A 107 -7.75 -2.24 12.44
N GLU A 108 -8.29 -1.32 13.23
CA GLU A 108 -8.86 -0.07 12.73
C GLU A 108 -7.81 0.82 12.07
N GLU A 109 -6.61 0.94 12.67
CA GLU A 109 -5.53 1.73 12.10
C GLU A 109 -4.98 1.13 10.81
N VAL A 110 -4.80 -0.20 10.75
CA VAL A 110 -4.42 -0.89 9.51
C VAL A 110 -5.49 -0.67 8.44
N SER A 111 -6.77 -0.89 8.74
CA SER A 111 -7.87 -0.66 7.79
C SER A 111 -7.85 0.76 7.24
N ARG A 112 -7.69 1.76 8.11
CA ARG A 112 -7.62 3.17 7.71
C ARG A 112 -6.42 3.46 6.81
N ALA A 113 -5.24 2.97 7.18
CA ALA A 113 -4.02 3.19 6.40
C ALA A 113 -4.12 2.53 5.01
N VAL A 114 -4.79 1.39 4.91
CA VAL A 114 -5.06 0.70 3.64
C VAL A 114 -5.97 1.55 2.76
N ASP A 115 -7.08 2.03 3.31
CA ASP A 115 -8.02 2.89 2.57
C ASP A 115 -7.31 4.16 2.06
N GLU A 116 -6.46 4.80 2.88
CA GLU A 116 -5.67 5.96 2.48
C GLU A 116 -4.73 5.63 1.31
N VAL A 117 -3.96 4.52 1.39
CA VAL A 117 -3.06 4.07 0.32
C VAL A 117 -3.83 3.79 -0.97
N VAL A 118 -4.92 3.01 -0.89
CA VAL A 118 -5.71 2.58 -2.06
C VAL A 118 -6.38 3.78 -2.72
N ASN A 119 -6.92 4.70 -1.94
CA ASN A 119 -7.56 5.90 -2.46
C ASN A 119 -6.57 6.79 -3.22
N LEU A 120 -5.38 7.02 -2.64
CA LEU A 120 -4.36 7.83 -3.32
C LEU A 120 -3.77 7.10 -4.54
N ALA A 121 -3.48 5.81 -4.43
CA ALA A 121 -3.01 5.00 -5.54
C ALA A 121 -4.02 4.98 -6.70
N SER A 122 -5.32 4.86 -6.41
CA SER A 122 -6.40 4.92 -7.41
C SER A 122 -6.44 6.27 -8.12
N LYS A 123 -6.28 7.37 -7.38
CA LYS A 123 -6.17 8.73 -7.95
C LYS A 123 -4.96 8.83 -8.89
N ILE A 124 -3.78 8.40 -8.44
CA ILE A 124 -2.55 8.45 -9.24
C ILE A 124 -2.67 7.59 -10.49
N TYR A 125 -3.15 6.36 -10.37
CA TYR A 125 -3.36 5.44 -11.48
C TYR A 125 -4.26 6.07 -12.55
N ARG A 126 -5.40 6.65 -12.16
CA ARG A 126 -6.32 7.31 -13.09
C ARG A 126 -5.66 8.50 -13.78
N ALA A 127 -4.98 9.37 -13.02
CA ALA A 127 -4.29 10.54 -13.57
C ALA A 127 -3.20 10.13 -14.58
N GLY A 128 -2.33 9.19 -14.20
CA GLY A 128 -1.27 8.67 -15.05
C GLY A 128 -1.82 7.96 -16.30
N TYR A 129 -2.84 7.12 -16.16
CA TYR A 129 -3.51 6.47 -17.28
C TYR A 129 -4.09 7.47 -18.28
N HIS A 130 -4.79 8.51 -17.79
CA HIS A 130 -5.33 9.56 -18.66
C HIS A 130 -4.23 10.31 -19.42
N GLN A 131 -3.11 10.61 -18.78
CA GLN A 131 -1.97 11.28 -19.41
C GLN A 131 -1.27 10.39 -20.44
N LEU A 132 -1.03 9.12 -20.13
CA LEU A 132 -0.43 8.14 -21.05
C LEU A 132 -1.31 7.92 -22.28
N LYS A 133 -2.63 7.85 -22.08
CA LYS A 133 -3.60 7.73 -23.18
C LYS A 133 -3.62 8.97 -24.05
N ALA A 134 -3.54 10.17 -23.45
CA ALA A 134 -3.50 11.43 -24.19
C ALA A 134 -2.19 11.61 -24.98
N SER A 135 -1.08 11.03 -24.52
CA SER A 135 0.22 11.07 -25.20
C SER A 135 0.41 9.95 -26.24
N GLY A 136 -0.54 9.03 -26.39
CA GLY A 136 -0.44 7.88 -27.29
C GLY A 136 0.60 6.83 -26.86
N GLN A 137 0.98 6.83 -25.58
CA GLN A 137 1.94 5.87 -25.02
C GLN A 137 1.30 4.55 -24.58
N ILE A 138 -0.04 4.50 -24.61
CA ILE A 138 -0.93 3.34 -24.43
C ILE A 138 -2.19 3.48 -25.29
#